data_AF-A0A9N9AWR6-F1
#
_entry.id   AF-A0A9N9AWR6-F1
#
_cell.length_a   1.000
_cell.length_b   1.000
_cell.length_c   1.000
_cell.angle_alpha   90.00
_cell.angle_beta   90.00
_cell.angle_gamma   90.00
#
_symmetry.space_group_name_H-M   'P 1'
#
loop_
_entity.id
_entity.type
_entity.pdbx_description
1 polymer ?
#
loop_
_entity_poly.entity_id
_entity_poly.type
_entity_poly.pdbx_seq_one_letter_code
_entity_poly.pdbx_strand_id
1 'polypeptide(L)'
;PRLDFLTYIIVTRLIPHHKQQYNKYYYKREMPSWRKDFKKEWIMLKEKKINHNYVIDTEKWICGCLGFLINRFFLCKHLIQASQFTINKSFFENIQRQGVYPFVFLQSQHILQQSSTQLMQSNTVDNITDINSNDDDNTESSQIFEEYKSLLRDALEIVQEQENSNNVQWAQSVQGSFKGVQNLVMDIKSYKRRITNPRTWKDHNRHTMFLNLQDAYFKY
;
A
#
# COMPACT_ATOMS: atom_id res chain seq x y z
N PRO A 1 -18.05 -0.43 29.88
CA PRO A 1 -18.93 0.75 29.70
C PRO A 1 -20.41 0.33 29.73
N ARG A 2 -21.30 1.10 30.38
CA ARG A 2 -22.74 0.79 30.36
C ARG A 2 -23.30 1.05 28.95
N LEU A 3 -24.17 0.15 28.49
CA LEU A 3 -24.75 0.20 27.15
C LEU A 3 -25.47 1.53 26.90
N ASP A 4 -26.25 2.01 27.88
CA ASP A 4 -27.02 3.25 27.76
C ASP A 4 -26.14 4.47 27.53
N PHE A 5 -24.99 4.53 28.19
CA PHE A 5 -24.05 5.62 28.00
C PHE A 5 -23.41 5.59 26.61
N LEU A 6 -23.11 4.39 26.08
CA LEU A 6 -22.65 4.21 24.72
C LEU A 6 -23.72 4.65 23.71
N THR A 7 -24.97 4.21 23.89
CA THR A 7 -26.11 4.60 23.06
C THR A 7 -26.31 6.12 23.07
N TYR A 8 -26.26 6.73 24.25
CA TYR A 8 -26.34 8.18 24.40
C TYR A 8 -25.24 8.89 23.61
N ILE A 9 -23.98 8.45 23.70
CA ILE A 9 -22.87 9.03 22.93
C ILE A 9 -23.09 8.86 21.43
N ILE A 10 -23.53 7.67 20.98
CA ILE A 10 -23.76 7.40 19.56
C ILE A 10 -24.83 8.34 19.00
N VAL A 11 -25.97 8.46 19.69
CA VAL A 11 -27.11 9.27 19.24
C VAL A 11 -26.82 10.76 19.32
N THR A 12 -26.20 11.23 20.40
CA THR A 12 -26.04 12.68 20.64
C THR A 12 -24.78 13.27 20.02
N ARG A 13 -23.72 12.48 19.82
CA ARG A 13 -22.43 12.97 19.33
C ARG A 13 -22.06 12.37 17.98
N LEU A 14 -22.02 11.04 17.92
CA LEU A 14 -21.44 10.34 16.77
C LEU A 14 -22.29 10.52 15.51
N ILE A 15 -23.60 10.24 15.58
CA ILE A 15 -24.52 10.37 14.44
C ILE A 15 -24.58 11.81 13.91
N PRO A 16 -24.79 12.86 14.73
CA PRO A 16 -24.80 14.23 14.24
C PRO A 16 -23.49 14.64 13.56
N HIS A 17 -22.34 14.25 14.13
CA HIS A 17 -21.03 14.50 13.56
C HIS A 17 -20.88 13.82 12.17
N HIS A 18 -21.25 12.55 12.05
CA HIS A 18 -21.21 11.86 10.75
C HIS A 18 -22.20 12.44 9.75
N LYS A 19 -23.40 12.85 10.18
CA LYS A 19 -24.39 13.51 9.32
C LYS A 19 -23.85 14.84 8.79
N GLN A 20 -23.21 15.64 9.64
CA GLN A 20 -22.55 16.87 9.22
C GLN A 20 -21.45 16.59 8.20
N GLN A 21 -20.60 15.59 8.46
CA GLN A 21 -19.51 15.23 7.55
C GLN A 21 -20.05 14.69 6.21
N TYR A 22 -21.10 13.87 6.24
CA TYR A 22 -21.81 13.40 5.04
C TYR A 22 -22.35 14.59 4.23
N ASN A 23 -23.01 15.54 4.88
CA ASN A 23 -23.55 16.73 4.20
C ASN A 23 -22.44 17.54 3.52
N LYS A 24 -21.26 17.67 4.15
CA LYS A 24 -20.11 18.33 3.50
C LYS A 24 -19.70 17.62 2.21
N TYR A 25 -19.71 16.29 2.19
CA TYR A 25 -19.43 15.51 0.98
C TYR A 25 -20.54 15.63 -0.06
N TYR A 26 -21.81 15.56 0.36
CA TYR A 26 -22.98 15.67 -0.51
C TYR A 26 -23.02 17.02 -1.24
N TYR A 27 -22.77 18.12 -0.51
CA TYR A 27 -22.68 19.47 -1.09
C TYR A 27 -21.30 19.78 -1.70
N LYS A 28 -20.42 18.79 -1.87
CA LYS A 28 -19.07 18.92 -2.45
C LYS A 28 -18.18 19.99 -1.80
N ARG A 29 -18.43 20.34 -0.53
CA ARG A 29 -17.62 21.28 0.24
C ARG A 29 -16.29 20.66 0.69
N GLU A 30 -16.31 19.36 0.96
CA GLU A 30 -15.12 18.55 1.20
C GLU A 30 -15.17 17.29 0.34
N MET A 31 -14.00 16.73 0.03
CA MET A 31 -13.86 15.43 -0.62
C MET A 31 -13.41 14.38 0.41
N PRO A 32 -13.95 13.15 0.35
CA PRO A 32 -13.47 12.07 1.21
C PRO A 32 -11.97 11.83 1.02
N SER A 33 -11.23 11.74 2.14
CA SER A 33 -9.76 11.59 2.15
C SER A 33 -9.27 10.40 1.32
N TRP A 34 -10.01 9.28 1.33
CA TRP A 34 -9.66 8.07 0.60
C TRP A 34 -9.54 8.27 -0.92
N ARG A 35 -10.24 9.27 -1.50
CA ARG A 35 -10.18 9.53 -2.96
C ARG A 35 -8.78 9.95 -3.40
N LYS A 36 -8.08 10.73 -2.58
CA LYS A 36 -6.70 11.14 -2.84
C LYS A 36 -5.79 9.91 -2.91
N ASP A 37 -5.95 9.01 -1.96
CA ASP A 37 -5.13 7.82 -1.93
C ASP A 37 -5.47 6.84 -3.05
N PHE A 38 -6.77 6.66 -3.34
CA PHE A 38 -7.23 5.83 -4.45
C PHE A 38 -6.59 6.30 -5.76
N LYS A 39 -6.66 7.61 -6.04
CA LYS A 39 -6.04 8.20 -7.23
C LYS A 39 -4.53 7.94 -7.27
N LYS A 40 -3.85 8.05 -6.14
CA LYS A 40 -2.41 7.77 -6.04
C LYS A 40 -2.08 6.32 -6.36
N GLU A 41 -2.80 5.37 -5.76
CA GLU A 41 -2.60 3.94 -6.00
C GLU A 41 -2.92 3.56 -7.45
N TRP A 42 -3.99 4.14 -8.01
CA TRP A 42 -4.35 3.94 -9.41
C TRP A 42 -3.22 4.35 -10.36
N ILE A 43 -2.68 5.57 -10.20
CA ILE A 43 -1.59 6.08 -11.04
C ILE A 43 -0.35 5.17 -10.91
N MET A 44 0.01 4.82 -9.67
CA MET A 44 1.15 3.93 -9.41
C MET A 44 1.00 2.56 -10.09
N LEU A 45 -0.20 1.97 -10.05
CA LEU A 45 -0.46 0.66 -10.65
C LEU A 45 -0.54 0.73 -12.18
N LYS A 46 -1.01 1.84 -12.74
CA LYS A 46 -1.07 2.06 -14.19
C LYS A 46 0.33 2.03 -14.82
N GLU A 47 1.33 2.56 -14.14
CA GLU A 47 2.71 2.66 -14.65
C GLU A 47 3.53 1.37 -14.47
N LYS A 48 3.08 0.43 -13.61
CA LYS A 48 3.83 -0.79 -13.32
C LYS A 48 3.80 -1.78 -14.49
N LYS A 49 4.94 -2.36 -14.82
CA LYS A 49 5.01 -3.47 -15.78
C LYS A 49 4.23 -4.69 -15.27
N ILE A 50 3.41 -5.27 -16.14
CA ILE A 50 2.75 -6.55 -15.88
C ILE A 50 3.81 -7.65 -15.96
N ASN A 51 3.87 -8.43 -14.88
CA ASN A 51 4.63 -9.67 -14.83
C ASN A 51 3.58 -10.76 -14.55
N HIS A 52 3.66 -11.86 -15.28
CA HIS A 52 2.74 -13.01 -15.21
C HIS A 52 1.30 -12.70 -15.62
N ASN A 53 0.65 -13.71 -16.22
CA ASN A 53 -0.73 -13.65 -16.66
C ASN A 53 -1.63 -14.24 -15.57
N TYR A 54 -2.64 -13.49 -15.15
CA TYR A 54 -3.67 -13.94 -14.23
C TYR A 54 -5.02 -13.92 -14.94
N VAL A 55 -5.97 -14.71 -14.45
CA VAL A 55 -7.37 -14.62 -14.87
C VAL A 55 -7.93 -13.28 -14.41
N ILE A 56 -8.48 -12.52 -15.36
CA ILE A 56 -9.05 -11.19 -15.14
C ILE A 56 -10.45 -11.18 -15.75
N ASP A 57 -11.43 -10.73 -14.98
CA ASP A 57 -12.79 -10.46 -15.45
C ASP A 57 -13.01 -8.95 -15.31
N THR A 58 -12.93 -8.23 -16.44
CA THR A 58 -13.07 -6.76 -16.47
C THR A 58 -14.51 -6.31 -16.26
N GLU A 59 -15.50 -7.12 -16.66
CA GLU A 59 -16.92 -6.84 -16.45
C GLU A 59 -17.28 -6.92 -14.97
N LYS A 60 -16.77 -7.95 -14.29
CA LYS A 60 -16.94 -8.11 -12.86
C LYS A 60 -15.89 -7.37 -12.05
N TRP A 61 -14.85 -6.78 -12.64
CA TRP A 61 -13.75 -6.12 -11.92
C TRP A 61 -12.90 -7.06 -11.02
N ILE A 62 -12.78 -8.35 -11.38
CA ILE A 62 -12.04 -9.36 -10.58
C ILE A 62 -10.66 -9.61 -11.20
N CYS A 63 -9.63 -9.74 -10.37
CA CYS A 63 -8.36 -10.32 -10.79
C CYS A 63 -7.88 -11.37 -9.79
N GLY A 64 -7.37 -12.50 -10.30
CA GLY A 64 -6.83 -13.60 -9.48
C GLY A 64 -5.43 -13.37 -8.92
N CYS A 65 -4.87 -12.15 -9.01
CA CYS A 65 -3.52 -11.89 -8.52
C CYS A 65 -3.49 -11.49 -7.05
N LEU A 66 -2.39 -11.82 -6.36
CA LEU A 66 -2.20 -11.46 -4.96
C LEU A 66 -2.29 -9.95 -4.71
N GLY A 67 -1.83 -9.14 -5.68
CA GLY A 67 -1.92 -7.69 -5.62
C GLY A 67 -3.37 -7.18 -5.52
N PHE A 68 -4.33 -7.86 -6.15
CA PHE A 68 -5.75 -7.53 -6.04
C PHE A 68 -6.31 -7.82 -4.65
N LEU A 69 -5.91 -8.96 -4.06
CA LEU A 69 -6.38 -9.40 -2.74
C LEU A 69 -5.80 -8.56 -1.59
N ILE A 70 -4.55 -8.11 -1.71
CA ILE A 70 -3.87 -7.32 -0.67
C ILE A 70 -4.28 -5.84 -0.75
N ASN A 71 -4.64 -5.34 -1.92
CA ASN A 71 -4.94 -3.93 -2.10
C ASN A 71 -6.28 -3.53 -1.45
N ARG A 72 -6.27 -2.52 -0.57
CA ARG A 72 -7.47 -2.04 0.14
C ARG A 72 -8.59 -1.50 -0.75
N PHE A 73 -8.28 -1.17 -1.99
CA PHE A 73 -9.22 -0.67 -2.99
C PHE A 73 -9.55 -1.73 -4.05
N PHE A 74 -9.07 -2.97 -3.89
CA PHE A 74 -9.23 -4.05 -4.87
C PHE A 74 -8.72 -3.63 -6.26
N LEU A 75 -7.57 -2.96 -6.27
CA LEU A 75 -6.87 -2.55 -7.47
C LEU A 75 -5.62 -3.39 -7.67
N CYS A 76 -5.35 -3.76 -8.92
CA CYS A 76 -4.05 -4.29 -9.29
C CYS A 76 -3.63 -3.75 -10.66
N LYS A 77 -2.34 -3.88 -10.97
CA LYS A 77 -1.77 -3.44 -12.25
C LYS A 77 -2.43 -4.14 -13.44
N HIS A 78 -2.75 -5.43 -13.28
CA HIS A 78 -3.41 -6.25 -14.30
C HIS A 78 -4.80 -5.70 -14.63
N LEU A 79 -5.64 -5.46 -13.62
CA LEU A 79 -7.00 -4.98 -13.78
C LEU A 79 -7.05 -3.56 -14.35
N ILE A 80 -6.22 -2.65 -13.84
CA ILE A 80 -6.19 -1.26 -14.29
C ILE A 80 -5.76 -1.18 -15.77
N GLN A 81 -4.73 -1.92 -16.17
CA GLN A 81 -4.26 -1.90 -17.55
C GLN A 81 -5.20 -2.65 -18.50
N ALA A 82 -5.85 -3.74 -18.05
CA ALA A 82 -6.86 -4.45 -18.84
C ALA A 82 -8.15 -3.64 -19.04
N SER A 83 -8.51 -2.78 -18.07
CA SER A 83 -9.78 -2.05 -18.09
C SER A 83 -9.91 -0.96 -19.17
N GLN A 84 -8.81 -0.59 -19.83
CA GLN A 84 -8.74 0.42 -20.92
C GLN A 84 -9.59 1.69 -20.71
N PHE A 85 -9.84 2.10 -19.46
CA PHE A 85 -10.70 3.26 -19.21
C PHE A 85 -10.04 4.57 -19.61
N THR A 86 -10.84 5.47 -20.20
CA THR A 86 -10.47 6.87 -20.41
C THR A 86 -10.50 7.62 -19.08
N ILE A 87 -9.34 7.70 -18.44
CA ILE A 87 -9.19 8.38 -17.15
C ILE A 87 -9.24 9.89 -17.39
N ASN A 88 -10.38 10.51 -17.11
CA ASN A 88 -10.56 11.96 -17.09
C ASN A 88 -10.67 12.47 -15.65
N LYS A 89 -10.68 13.79 -15.46
CA LYS A 89 -10.84 14.38 -14.11
C LYS A 89 -12.18 13.98 -13.48
N SER A 90 -13.24 13.91 -14.28
CA SER A 90 -14.59 13.53 -13.85
C SER A 90 -14.68 12.08 -13.35
N PHE A 91 -13.84 11.16 -13.86
CA PHE A 91 -13.74 9.79 -13.36
C PHE A 91 -13.48 9.75 -11.85
N PHE A 92 -12.44 10.47 -11.39
CA PHE A 92 -12.08 10.49 -9.97
C PHE A 92 -13.07 11.28 -9.10
N GLU A 93 -13.85 12.18 -9.70
CA GLU A 93 -14.93 12.91 -9.04
C GLU A 93 -16.18 12.03 -8.87
N ASN A 94 -16.45 11.15 -9.83
CA ASN A 94 -17.66 10.33 -9.84
C ASN A 94 -17.45 8.93 -9.25
N ILE A 95 -16.22 8.53 -8.95
CA ILE A 95 -15.96 7.21 -8.38
C ILE A 95 -16.63 7.02 -7.02
N GLN A 96 -17.32 5.90 -6.85
CA GLN A 96 -18.02 5.56 -5.61
C GLN A 96 -17.56 4.20 -5.09
N ARG A 97 -17.49 4.07 -3.76
CA ARG A 97 -17.33 2.76 -3.11
C ARG A 97 -18.72 2.22 -2.79
N GLN A 98 -18.98 0.99 -3.19
CA GLN A 98 -20.20 0.26 -2.83
C GLN A 98 -19.86 -0.92 -1.90
N GLY A 99 -20.83 -1.30 -1.06
CA GLY A 99 -20.69 -2.44 -0.15
C GLY A 99 -20.99 -3.80 -0.81
N VAL A 100 -21.33 -3.80 -2.10
CA VAL A 100 -21.64 -4.98 -2.90
C VAL A 100 -20.63 -5.06 -4.04
N TYR A 101 -20.23 -6.27 -4.39
CA TYR A 101 -19.30 -6.51 -5.47
C TYR A 101 -19.84 -6.02 -6.83
N PRO A 102 -19.04 -5.37 -7.71
CA PRO A 102 -17.66 -4.90 -7.48
C PRO A 102 -17.61 -3.67 -6.57
N PHE A 103 -16.67 -3.61 -5.62
CA PHE A 103 -16.61 -2.55 -4.60
C PHE A 103 -16.41 -1.12 -5.14
N VAL A 104 -16.06 -0.98 -6.42
CA VAL A 104 -15.93 0.29 -7.13
C VAL A 104 -17.04 0.39 -8.16
N PHE A 105 -17.95 1.35 -7.99
CA PHE A 105 -18.98 1.65 -8.99
C PHE A 105 -18.50 2.76 -9.91
N LEU A 106 -18.52 2.48 -11.21
CA LEU A 106 -18.32 3.46 -12.26
C LEU A 106 -19.70 3.82 -12.80
N GLN A 107 -20.11 5.07 -12.62
CA GLN A 107 -21.32 5.56 -13.27
C GLN A 107 -21.05 5.56 -14.77
N SER A 108 -21.67 4.61 -15.45
CA SER A 108 -21.51 4.31 -16.87
C SER A 108 -21.70 5.56 -17.72
N GLN A 109 -20.60 6.18 -18.11
CA GLN A 109 -20.57 7.08 -19.26
C GLN A 109 -19.88 6.32 -20.38
N HIS A 110 -20.71 5.72 -21.23
CA HIS A 110 -20.38 5.15 -22.55
C HIS A 110 -19.08 4.32 -22.61
N ILE A 111 -19.24 3.00 -22.47
CA ILE A 111 -18.34 2.05 -23.13
C ILE A 111 -18.47 2.35 -24.63
N LEU A 112 -17.53 3.10 -25.19
CA LEU A 112 -17.31 3.09 -26.62
C LEU A 112 -16.75 1.71 -26.94
N GLN A 113 -17.61 0.86 -27.50
CA GLN A 113 -17.18 -0.21 -28.38
C GLN A 113 -16.19 0.36 -29.38
N GLN A 114 -14.91 -0.02 -29.25
CA GLN A 114 -14.07 -0.17 -30.42
C GLN A 114 -13.42 -1.54 -30.33
N SER A 115 -14.09 -2.44 -31.05
CA SER A 115 -13.67 -3.76 -31.47
C SER A 115 -12.21 -3.81 -31.94
N SER A 116 -11.46 -4.76 -31.38
CA SER A 116 -10.55 -5.59 -32.15
C SER A 116 -10.34 -6.92 -31.43
N THR A 117 -11.12 -7.89 -31.88
CA THR A 117 -10.81 -9.31 -31.99
C THR A 117 -9.36 -9.70 -31.72
N GLN A 118 -9.15 -10.59 -30.75
CA GLN A 118 -8.41 -11.83 -31.00
C GLN A 118 -9.06 -12.99 -30.22
N LEU A 119 -9.34 -14.03 -30.98
CA LEU A 119 -10.17 -15.19 -30.68
C LEU A 119 -9.52 -16.17 -29.69
N MET A 120 -10.40 -16.92 -29.03
CA MET A 120 -10.15 -18.08 -28.18
C MET A 120 -9.44 -19.24 -28.91
N GLN A 121 -8.79 -20.10 -28.12
CA GLN A 121 -8.88 -21.59 -28.12
C GLN A 121 -7.80 -22.12 -27.15
N SER A 122 -7.96 -23.16 -26.34
CA SER A 122 -9.05 -24.11 -26.04
C SER A 122 -8.57 -24.96 -24.85
N ASN A 123 -9.52 -25.49 -24.07
CA ASN A 123 -9.31 -26.45 -22.98
C ASN A 123 -8.40 -27.63 -23.37
N THR A 124 -7.47 -27.99 -22.47
CA THR A 124 -7.19 -29.40 -22.15
C THR A 124 -7.04 -29.53 -20.64
N VAL A 125 -7.97 -30.30 -20.07
CA VAL A 125 -7.88 -30.87 -18.72
C VAL A 125 -6.94 -32.09 -18.80
N ASP A 126 -6.31 -32.43 -17.67
CA ASP A 126 -5.45 -33.59 -17.39
C ASP A 126 -3.94 -33.44 -17.59
N ASN A 127 -3.23 -33.04 -16.52
CA ASN A 127 -2.53 -34.01 -15.67
C ASN A 127 -1.91 -33.31 -14.45
N ILE A 128 -2.43 -33.69 -13.28
CA ILE A 128 -1.80 -33.44 -11.97
C ILE A 128 -0.63 -34.42 -11.86
N THR A 129 0.60 -33.91 -11.78
CA THR A 129 1.71 -34.60 -11.13
C THR A 129 2.59 -33.57 -10.42
N ASP A 130 2.54 -33.65 -9.09
CA ASP A 130 3.66 -33.51 -8.15
C ASP A 130 4.48 -32.22 -8.14
N ILE A 131 4.03 -31.34 -7.25
CA ILE A 131 4.78 -30.74 -6.14
C ILE A 131 6.31 -30.94 -6.21
N ASN A 132 7.01 -29.88 -6.60
CA ASN A 132 8.23 -29.47 -5.93
C ASN A 132 8.30 -27.94 -5.94
N SER A 133 7.54 -27.34 -5.03
CA SER A 133 7.72 -25.97 -4.58
C SER A 133 8.99 -25.92 -3.72
N ASN A 134 10.13 -25.68 -4.36
CA ASN A 134 11.22 -24.98 -3.68
C ASN A 134 10.98 -23.50 -3.91
N ASP A 135 10.04 -22.95 -3.14
CA ASP A 135 9.89 -21.51 -2.93
C ASP A 135 11.12 -21.02 -2.16
N ASP A 136 12.19 -20.65 -2.88
CA ASP A 136 13.30 -19.91 -2.31
C ASP A 136 12.97 -18.40 -2.35
N ASP A 137 12.03 -17.99 -1.50
CA ASP A 137 11.70 -16.58 -1.17
C ASP A 137 12.85 -15.91 -0.35
N ASN A 138 13.93 -16.65 -0.09
CA ASN A 138 15.02 -16.25 0.80
C ASN A 138 16.16 -15.53 0.06
N THR A 139 16.25 -15.69 -1.27
CA THR A 139 17.31 -15.09 -2.09
C THR A 139 17.14 -13.57 -2.26
N GLU A 140 15.91 -13.08 -2.50
CA GLU A 140 15.64 -11.67 -2.77
C GLU A 140 15.70 -10.80 -1.49
N SER A 141 15.22 -11.33 -0.36
CA SER A 141 15.29 -10.65 0.95
C SER A 141 16.72 -10.45 1.43
N SER A 142 17.60 -11.44 1.21
CA SER A 142 19.02 -11.36 1.60
C SER A 142 19.79 -10.31 0.79
N GLN A 143 19.41 -10.12 -0.47
CA GLN A 143 20.06 -9.16 -1.37
C GLN A 143 19.82 -7.70 -0.96
N ILE A 144 18.60 -7.37 -0.54
CA ILE A 144 18.23 -6.02 -0.07
C ILE A 144 19.07 -5.59 1.14
N PHE A 145 19.32 -6.51 2.07
CA PHE A 145 20.14 -6.21 3.25
C PHE A 145 21.60 -5.93 2.89
N GLU A 146 22.17 -6.65 1.92
CA GLU A 146 23.55 -6.40 1.47
C GLU A 146 23.68 -5.07 0.72
N GLU A 147 22.70 -4.70 -0.09
CA GLU A 147 22.65 -3.39 -0.76
C GLU A 147 22.64 -2.24 0.27
N TYR A 148 21.82 -2.34 1.33
CA TYR A 148 21.77 -1.33 2.38
C TYR A 148 23.06 -1.24 3.18
N LYS A 149 23.70 -2.38 3.49
CA LYS A 149 25.01 -2.39 4.17
C LYS A 149 26.09 -1.73 3.32
N SER A 150 26.14 -2.05 2.02
CA SER A 150 27.11 -1.45 1.08
C SER A 150 26.95 0.06 1.03
N LEU A 151 25.72 0.54 0.79
CA LEU A 151 25.44 1.98 0.67
C LEU A 151 25.79 2.75 1.96
N LEU A 152 25.54 2.17 3.14
CA LEU A 152 25.91 2.80 4.40
C LEU A 152 27.42 2.85 4.64
N ARG A 153 28.18 1.87 4.14
CA ARG A 153 29.66 1.89 4.20
C ARG A 153 30.20 2.98 3.28
N ASP A 154 29.71 3.07 2.05
CA ASP A 154 30.13 4.10 1.09
C ASP A 154 29.79 5.50 1.62
N ALA A 155 28.59 5.68 2.19
CA ALA A 155 28.20 6.94 2.81
C ALA A 155 29.09 7.31 4.01
N LEU A 156 29.53 6.32 4.80
CA LEU A 156 30.45 6.55 5.91
C LEU A 156 31.83 7.00 5.41
N GLU A 157 32.35 6.37 4.37
CA GLU A 157 33.62 6.75 3.73
C GLU A 157 33.59 8.20 3.25
N ILE A 158 32.51 8.59 2.56
CA ILE A 158 32.32 9.98 2.10
C ILE A 158 32.30 10.96 3.28
N VAL A 159 31.59 10.63 4.38
CA VAL A 159 31.55 11.51 5.56
C VAL A 159 32.94 11.68 6.17
N GLN A 160 33.73 10.60 6.27
CA GLN A 160 35.10 10.64 6.78
C GLN A 160 36.02 11.48 5.88
N GLU A 161 35.90 11.34 4.55
CA GLU A 161 36.67 12.15 3.60
C GLU A 161 36.36 13.65 3.74
N GLN A 162 35.08 13.99 3.89
CA GLN A 162 34.65 15.38 4.05
C GLN A 162 35.01 15.97 5.42
N GLU A 163 35.02 15.13 6.47
CA GLU A 163 35.51 15.50 7.81
C GLU A 163 37.02 15.78 7.79
N ASN A 164 37.81 14.90 7.17
CA ASN A 164 39.26 15.11 6.98
C ASN A 164 39.57 16.38 6.18
N SER A 165 38.69 16.73 5.25
CA SER A 165 38.75 17.97 4.45
C SER A 165 38.20 19.20 5.17
N ASN A 166 37.73 19.07 6.42
CA ASN A 166 37.05 20.12 7.21
C ASN A 166 35.90 20.82 6.45
N ASN A 167 35.16 20.10 5.60
CA ASN A 167 34.11 20.66 4.75
C ASN A 167 32.78 20.82 5.48
N VAL A 168 32.73 21.79 6.40
CA VAL A 168 31.56 22.05 7.26
C VAL A 168 30.33 22.51 6.45
N GLN A 169 30.54 23.22 5.34
CA GLN A 169 29.44 23.68 4.47
C GLN A 169 28.73 22.51 3.79
N TRP A 170 29.48 21.52 3.32
CA TRP A 170 28.89 20.29 2.79
C TRP A 170 28.12 19.54 3.88
N ALA A 171 28.68 19.39 5.08
CA ALA A 171 28.02 18.71 6.19
C ALA A 171 26.66 19.34 6.56
N GLN A 172 26.59 20.68 6.58
CA GLN A 172 25.33 21.41 6.77
C GLN A 172 24.34 21.19 5.62
N SER A 173 24.83 21.16 4.38
CA SER A 173 24.00 20.98 3.18
C SER A 173 23.35 19.58 3.12
N VAL A 174 24.05 18.54 3.59
CA VAL A 174 23.55 17.16 3.56
C VAL A 174 22.73 16.77 4.80
N GLN A 175 22.57 17.67 5.78
CA GLN A 175 21.82 17.40 7.03
C GLN A 175 20.39 16.88 6.76
N GLY A 176 19.72 17.43 5.74
CA GLY A 176 18.38 16.99 5.33
C GLY A 176 18.35 15.54 4.85
N SER A 177 19.37 15.11 4.11
CA SER A 177 19.52 13.74 3.62
C SER A 177 19.72 12.74 4.76
N PHE A 178 20.52 13.09 5.76
CA PHE A 178 20.74 12.25 6.94
C PHE A 178 19.55 12.26 7.92
N LYS A 179 18.63 13.22 7.81
CA LYS A 179 17.49 13.34 8.74
C LYS A 179 16.61 12.09 8.75
N GLY A 180 16.40 11.46 7.58
CA GLY A 180 15.65 10.22 7.48
C GLY A 180 16.30 9.08 8.26
N VAL A 181 17.61 8.89 8.09
CA VAL A 181 18.40 7.88 8.81
C VAL A 181 18.41 8.18 10.31
N GLN A 182 18.54 9.45 10.71
CA GLN A 182 18.46 9.88 12.11
C GLN A 182 17.11 9.48 12.73
N ASN A 183 16.00 9.76 12.05
CA ASN A 183 14.67 9.42 12.55
C ASN A 183 14.47 7.90 12.69
N LEU A 184 14.91 7.12 11.69
CA LEU A 184 14.91 5.65 11.73
C LEU A 184 15.64 5.14 12.99
N VAL A 185 16.87 5.59 13.22
CA VAL A 185 17.68 5.17 14.37
C VAL A 185 17.04 5.57 15.69
N MET A 186 16.50 6.79 15.78
CA MET A 186 15.85 7.29 17.00
C MET A 186 14.57 6.51 17.33
N ASP A 187 13.76 6.20 16.34
CA ASP A 187 12.54 5.42 16.51
C ASP A 187 12.85 4.00 16.98
N ILE A 188 13.83 3.32 16.36
CA ILE A 188 14.26 1.98 16.76
C ILE A 188 14.82 2.00 18.20
N LYS A 189 15.66 2.98 18.53
CA LYS A 189 16.19 3.14 19.90
C LYS A 189 15.09 3.40 20.92
N SER A 190 14.08 4.21 20.57
CA SER A 190 12.92 4.46 21.43
C SER A 190 12.12 3.18 21.65
N TYR A 191 11.87 2.41 20.58
CA TYR A 191 11.17 1.14 20.64
C TYR A 191 11.88 0.13 21.56
N LYS A 192 13.21 -0.06 21.40
CA LYS A 192 14.00 -0.97 22.24
C LYS A 192 14.02 -0.59 23.73
N ARG A 193 13.83 0.69 24.06
CA ARG A 193 13.81 1.18 25.45
C ARG A 193 12.44 1.09 26.12
N ARG A 194 11.39 0.67 25.41
CA ARG A 194 10.07 0.51 26.01
C ARG A 194 10.07 -0.68 26.96
N ILE A 195 9.73 -0.42 28.22
CA ILE A 195 9.53 -1.43 29.27
C ILE A 195 8.09 -1.98 29.21
N THR A 196 7.17 -1.24 28.57
CA THR A 196 5.75 -1.60 28.48
C THR A 196 5.45 -2.35 27.19
N ASN A 197 4.53 -3.32 27.29
CA ASN A 197 4.12 -4.17 26.18
C ASN A 197 3.65 -3.32 24.97
N PRO A 198 4.08 -3.62 23.73
CA PRO A 198 3.68 -2.86 22.55
C PRO A 198 2.15 -2.82 22.42
N ARG A 199 1.60 -1.62 22.24
CA ARG A 199 0.16 -1.45 21.96
C ARG A 199 -0.08 -1.95 20.55
N THR A 200 -0.87 -3.01 20.45
CA THR A 200 -0.75 -4.03 19.39
C THR A 200 -0.94 -3.58 17.94
N TRP A 201 -1.43 -2.37 17.67
CA TRP A 201 -1.60 -1.89 16.29
C TRP A 201 -1.50 -0.38 16.09
N LYS A 202 -1.71 0.42 17.13
CA LYS A 202 -1.81 1.89 17.02
C LYS A 202 -0.45 2.58 16.88
N ASP A 203 0.61 1.95 17.37
CA ASP A 203 1.92 2.56 17.50
C ASP A 203 2.91 2.10 16.41
N HIS A 204 2.45 1.29 15.44
CA HIS A 204 3.29 0.87 14.32
C HIS A 204 3.53 2.03 13.36
N ASN A 205 4.79 2.37 13.17
CA ASN A 205 5.28 3.27 12.14
C ASN A 205 6.08 2.49 11.08
N ARG A 206 6.56 3.18 10.03
CA ARG A 206 7.36 2.55 8.96
C ARG A 206 8.70 1.96 9.43
N HIS A 207 9.13 2.26 10.66
CA HIS A 207 10.37 1.81 11.28
C HIS A 207 10.14 0.70 12.31
N THR A 208 8.91 0.18 12.39
CA THR A 208 8.56 -0.88 13.35
C THR A 208 9.23 -2.18 12.93
N MET A 209 10.01 -2.76 13.84
CA MET A 209 10.64 -4.06 13.63
C MET A 209 9.59 -5.15 13.86
N PHE A 210 9.27 -5.90 12.80
CA PHE A 210 8.45 -7.11 12.91
C PHE A 210 9.38 -8.26 13.33
N LEU A 211 9.18 -8.79 14.54
CA LEU A 211 9.90 -9.98 14.98
C LEU A 211 9.17 -11.21 14.43
N ASN A 212 9.90 -12.12 13.79
CA ASN A 212 9.39 -13.44 13.52
C ASN A 212 9.27 -14.19 14.85
N LEU A 213 8.14 -14.88 15.05
CA LEU A 213 7.82 -15.57 16.31
C LEU A 213 8.83 -16.67 16.70
N GLN A 214 9.71 -17.08 15.79
CA GLN A 214 10.82 -18.00 16.09
C GLN A 214 11.93 -17.38 16.95
N ASP A 215 12.17 -16.07 16.85
CA ASP A 215 13.23 -15.39 17.63
C ASP A 215 12.78 -15.03 19.07
N ALA A 216 11.49 -15.13 19.35
CA ALA A 216 10.93 -14.85 20.68
C ALA A 216 11.21 -15.98 21.70
N TYR A 217 11.58 -17.18 21.22
CA TYR A 217 11.80 -18.36 22.07
C TYR A 217 13.24 -18.55 22.56
N PHE A 218 14.20 -17.71 22.15
CA PHE A 218 15.61 -17.82 22.56
C PHE A 218 16.07 -16.77 23.58
N LYS A 219 15.13 -16.14 24.29
CA LYS A 219 15.44 -15.27 25.43
C LYS A 219 14.60 -15.62 26.65
N TYR A 220 14.78 -16.83 27.16
CA TYR A 220 14.58 -17.17 28.57
C TYR A 220 15.67 -18.15 28.98
#